data_AF-X1KAF0-F1
#
_entry.id   AF-X1KAF0-F1
#
_cell.length_a   1.000
_cell.length_b   1.000
_cell.length_c   1.000
_cell.angle_alpha   90.00
_cell.angle_beta   90.00
_cell.angle_gamma   90.00
#
_symmetry.space_group_name_H-M   'P 1'
#
loop_
_entity.id
_entity.type
_entity.pdbx_description
1 polymer ?
#
loop_
_entity_poly.entity_id
_entity_poly.type
_entity_poly.pdbx_seq_one_letter_code
_entity_poly.pdbx_strand_id
1 'polypeptide(L)'
;MKEIIQHPSTILIIGRRRYGKSALGFNILEEFHNDQPELKIFVVSLPKEKHHLLPDWIIPVDTVEELPDNSIALLDESSLSYHAYLWGQKETVVMDKIISVSGQKGQTFIFITHTMRKFAITLLLDIDILLCKKPSLLHGKLERGEVRKIIE
;
A
#
# COMPACT_ATOMS: atom_id res chain seq x y z
N MET A 1 1.27 -10.66 14.23
CA MET A 1 0.97 -9.58 13.27
C MET A 1 -0.01 -8.57 13.86
N LYS A 2 -1.09 -9.04 14.52
CA LYS A 2 -2.10 -8.24 15.26
C LYS A 2 -1.61 -7.12 16.19
N GLU A 3 -0.48 -7.33 16.88
CA GLU A 3 0.06 -6.32 17.79
C GLU A 3 0.78 -5.18 17.06
N ILE A 4 1.13 -5.39 15.79
CA ILE A 4 1.93 -4.46 14.98
C ILE A 4 1.04 -3.77 13.95
N ILE A 5 0.18 -4.53 13.27
CA ILE A 5 -0.70 -4.04 12.21
C ILE A 5 -2.14 -4.07 12.72
N GLN A 6 -2.76 -2.89 12.85
CA GLN A 6 -4.12 -2.71 13.33
C GLN A 6 -4.96 -1.92 12.34
N HIS A 7 -6.27 -2.08 12.39
CA HIS A 7 -7.21 -1.26 11.63
C HIS A 7 -7.73 -0.10 12.48
N PRO A 8 -7.84 1.13 11.96
CA PRO A 8 -7.30 1.60 10.67
C PRO A 8 -5.78 1.84 10.74
N SER A 9 -5.09 1.75 9.59
CA SER A 9 -3.67 2.09 9.49
C SER A 9 -3.20 2.31 8.06
N THR A 10 -2.11 3.05 7.91
CA THR A 10 -1.40 3.22 6.65
C THR A 10 -0.11 2.39 6.65
N ILE A 11 -0.01 1.46 5.71
CA ILE A 11 1.10 0.52 5.59
C ILE A 11 1.82 0.74 4.27
N LEU A 12 3.14 0.82 4.33
CA LEU A 12 3.99 0.97 3.16
C LEU A 12 4.97 -0.19 3.07
N ILE A 13 4.90 -0.93 1.96
CA ILE A 13 5.76 -2.08 1.68
C ILE A 13 6.77 -1.71 0.59
N ILE A 14 8.05 -1.77 0.94
CA ILE A 14 9.15 -1.41 0.05
C ILE A 14 10.11 -2.57 -0.20
N GLY A 15 10.95 -2.42 -1.22
CA GLY A 15 12.00 -3.38 -1.55
C GLY A 15 12.06 -3.70 -3.04
N ARG A 16 13.09 -4.47 -3.43
CA ARG A 16 13.38 -4.73 -4.85
C ARG A 16 12.21 -5.38 -5.57
N ARG A 17 12.19 -5.19 -6.89
CA ARG A 17 11.31 -5.93 -7.80
C ARG A 17 11.52 -7.45 -7.62
N ARG A 18 10.41 -8.21 -7.65
CA ARG A 18 10.35 -9.68 -7.51
C ARG A 18 10.83 -10.28 -6.18
N TYR A 19 10.80 -9.53 -5.08
CA TYR A 19 11.16 -10.02 -3.74
C TYR A 19 9.97 -10.31 -2.81
N GLY A 20 8.81 -10.62 -3.39
CA GLY A 20 7.64 -11.05 -2.61
C GLY A 20 6.89 -9.94 -1.86
N LYS A 21 6.97 -8.68 -2.30
CA LYS A 21 6.19 -7.57 -1.70
C LYS A 21 4.69 -7.76 -1.90
N SER A 22 4.25 -8.07 -3.12
CA SER A 22 2.84 -8.35 -3.41
C SER A 22 2.35 -9.54 -2.59
N ALA A 23 3.12 -10.62 -2.52
CA ALA A 23 2.80 -11.76 -1.67
C ALA A 23 2.66 -11.37 -0.19
N LEU A 24 3.53 -10.50 0.33
CA LEU A 24 3.39 -9.98 1.68
C LEU A 24 2.12 -9.13 1.84
N GLY A 25 1.80 -8.25 0.89
CA GLY A 25 0.59 -7.45 0.92
C GLY A 25 -0.67 -8.31 0.94
N PHE A 26 -0.75 -9.32 0.07
CA PHE A 26 -1.86 -10.29 0.06
C PHE A 26 -1.93 -11.13 1.34
N ASN A 27 -0.79 -11.52 1.92
CA ASN A 27 -0.78 -12.22 3.20
C ASN A 27 -1.31 -11.31 4.33
N ILE A 28 -0.98 -10.02 4.36
CA ILE A 28 -1.57 -9.08 5.33
C ILE A 28 -3.09 -8.96 5.14
N LEU A 29 -3.57 -8.93 3.90
CA LEU A 29 -5.01 -8.95 3.62
C LEU A 29 -5.68 -10.22 4.16
N GLU A 30 -5.06 -11.38 3.95
CA GLU A 30 -5.56 -12.66 4.47
C GLU A 30 -5.61 -12.69 6.00
N GLU A 31 -4.60 -12.14 6.69
CA GLU A 31 -4.63 -12.00 8.14
C GLU A 31 -5.81 -11.13 8.60
N PHE A 32 -6.02 -9.97 7.95
CA PHE A 32 -7.19 -9.13 8.24
C PHE A 32 -8.52 -9.86 7.99
N HIS A 33 -8.64 -10.60 6.89
CA HIS A 33 -9.84 -11.37 6.58
C HIS A 33 -10.15 -12.41 7.66
N ASN A 34 -9.13 -13.13 8.13
CA ASN A 34 -9.27 -14.16 9.15
C ASN A 34 -9.62 -13.57 10.53
N ASP A 35 -9.10 -12.38 10.83
CA ASP A 35 -9.21 -11.76 12.15
C ASP A 35 -10.42 -10.84 12.31
N GLN A 36 -10.81 -10.18 11.23
CA GLN A 36 -11.90 -9.20 11.15
C GLN A 36 -12.72 -9.48 9.88
N PRO A 37 -13.44 -10.62 9.83
CA PRO A 37 -14.16 -11.07 8.64
C PRO A 37 -15.28 -10.11 8.17
N GLU A 38 -15.70 -9.18 9.03
CA GLU A 38 -16.64 -8.11 8.70
C GLU A 38 -16.02 -6.99 7.85
N LEU A 39 -14.69 -6.84 7.85
CA LEU A 39 -14.01 -5.82 7.06
C LEU A 39 -14.00 -6.21 5.59
N LYS A 40 -14.46 -5.29 4.75
CA LYS A 40 -14.41 -5.46 3.30
C LYS A 40 -13.00 -5.16 2.80
N ILE A 41 -12.47 -6.08 2.00
CA ILE A 41 -11.11 -6.02 1.49
C ILE A 41 -11.12 -5.82 -0.01
N PHE A 42 -10.28 -4.89 -0.45
CA PHE A 42 -10.24 -4.43 -1.83
C PHE A 42 -8.83 -4.47 -2.42
N VAL A 43 -8.76 -4.64 -3.73
CA VAL A 43 -7.56 -4.39 -4.53
C VAL A 43 -7.90 -3.37 -5.60
N VAL A 44 -7.13 -2.28 -5.65
CA VAL A 44 -7.43 -1.14 -6.52
C VAL A 44 -6.69 -1.26 -7.85
N SER A 45 -7.39 -0.99 -8.94
CA SER A 45 -6.88 -0.95 -10.32
C SER A 45 -6.20 -2.26 -10.78
N LEU A 46 -6.66 -3.42 -10.28
CA LEU A 46 -6.19 -4.70 -10.80
C LEU A 46 -6.75 -4.93 -12.21
N PRO A 47 -5.93 -5.33 -13.21
CA PRO A 47 -6.43 -5.64 -14.55
C PRO A 47 -7.54 -6.70 -14.52
N LYS A 48 -8.61 -6.48 -15.29
CA LYS A 48 -9.82 -7.34 -15.31
C LYS A 48 -9.51 -8.79 -15.63
N GLU A 49 -8.51 -9.03 -16.47
CA GLU A 49 -8.06 -10.36 -16.85
C GLU A 49 -7.48 -11.14 -15.65
N LYS A 50 -7.11 -10.48 -14.56
CA LYS A 50 -6.54 -11.10 -13.34
C LYS A 50 -7.54 -11.22 -12.19
N HIS A 51 -8.76 -10.71 -12.33
CA HIS A 51 -9.75 -10.75 -11.25
C HIS A 51 -10.05 -12.19 -10.81
N HIS A 52 -10.04 -13.15 -11.75
CA HIS A 52 -10.22 -14.58 -11.47
C HIS A 52 -9.12 -15.22 -10.60
N LEU A 53 -8.00 -14.53 -10.38
CA LEU A 53 -6.92 -15.00 -9.50
C LEU A 53 -7.14 -14.57 -8.04
N LEU A 54 -8.08 -13.66 -7.79
CA LEU A 54 -8.41 -13.22 -6.46
C LEU A 54 -9.34 -14.24 -5.79
N PRO A 55 -9.20 -14.47 -4.48
CA PRO A 55 -10.20 -15.19 -3.72
C PRO A 55 -11.49 -14.38 -3.61
N ASP A 56 -12.62 -15.06 -3.42
CA ASP A 56 -13.97 -14.47 -3.45
C ASP A 56 -14.21 -13.34 -2.42
N TRP A 57 -13.38 -13.28 -1.36
CA TRP A 57 -13.46 -12.26 -0.31
C TRP A 57 -12.72 -10.96 -0.65
N ILE A 58 -11.92 -10.93 -1.72
CA ILE A 58 -11.28 -9.70 -2.21
C ILE A 58 -12.10 -9.11 -3.35
N ILE A 59 -12.51 -7.85 -3.18
CA ILE A 59 -13.31 -7.12 -4.16
C ILE A 59 -12.38 -6.22 -4.99
N PRO A 60 -12.16 -6.49 -6.29
CA PRO A 60 -11.43 -5.55 -7.14
C PRO A 60 -12.28 -4.30 -7.43
N VAL A 61 -11.67 -3.13 -7.37
CA VAL A 61 -12.27 -1.84 -7.74
C VAL A 61 -11.35 -1.08 -8.69
N ASP A 62 -11.90 -0.20 -9.52
CA ASP A 62 -11.08 0.53 -10.49
C ASP A 62 -10.37 1.72 -9.81
N THR A 63 -11.04 2.40 -8.87
CA THR A 63 -10.52 3.60 -8.21
C THR A 63 -10.72 3.61 -6.68
N VAL A 64 -9.89 4.35 -5.95
CA VAL A 64 -10.00 4.53 -4.48
C VAL A 64 -11.28 5.22 -4.03
N GLU A 65 -11.93 5.98 -4.90
CA GLU A 65 -13.18 6.67 -4.62
C GLU A 65 -14.37 5.70 -4.45
N GLU A 66 -14.26 4.48 -4.98
CA GLU A 66 -15.26 3.42 -4.82
C GLU A 66 -15.19 2.74 -3.46
N LEU A 67 -14.13 2.98 -2.68
CA LEU A 67 -13.91 2.34 -1.39
C LEU A 67 -14.89 2.87 -0.35
N PRO A 68 -15.67 1.99 0.32
CA PRO A 68 -16.52 2.39 1.43
C PRO A 68 -15.70 2.77 2.66
N ASP A 69 -16.33 3.46 3.60
CA ASP A 69 -15.76 3.67 4.94
C ASP A 69 -15.53 2.33 5.66
N ASN A 70 -14.60 2.31 6.62
CA ASN A 70 -14.26 1.14 7.42
C ASN A 70 -13.86 -0.09 6.55
N SER A 71 -12.91 0.11 5.66
CA SER A 71 -12.46 -0.89 4.69
C SER A 71 -10.94 -0.96 4.56
N ILE A 72 -10.46 -1.99 3.88
CA ILE A 72 -9.03 -2.23 3.64
C ILE A 72 -8.78 -2.27 2.14
N ALA A 73 -7.77 -1.55 1.67
CA ALA A 73 -7.40 -1.54 0.25
C ALA A 73 -5.90 -1.72 0.04
N LEU A 74 -5.56 -2.55 -0.94
CA LEU A 74 -4.19 -2.73 -1.41
C LEU A 74 -4.00 -2.00 -2.75
N LEU A 75 -2.95 -1.18 -2.81
CA LEU A 75 -2.53 -0.44 -3.98
C LEU A 75 -1.10 -0.82 -4.31
N ASP A 76 -0.86 -1.27 -5.53
CA ASP A 76 0.50 -1.45 -6.01
C ASP A 76 1.01 -0.19 -6.74
N GLU A 77 2.28 -0.24 -7.16
CA GLU A 77 2.90 0.89 -7.86
C GLU A 77 2.14 1.26 -9.14
N SER A 78 1.55 0.29 -9.84
CA SER A 78 0.77 0.56 -11.05
C SER A 78 -0.57 1.22 -10.74
N SER A 79 -1.23 0.85 -9.64
CA SER A 79 -2.44 1.53 -9.15
C SER A 79 -2.13 2.99 -8.82
N LEU A 80 -1.03 3.26 -8.10
CA LEU A 80 -0.60 4.63 -7.78
C LEU A 80 -0.28 5.46 -9.03
N SER A 81 0.44 4.87 -10.01
CA SER A 81 0.72 5.54 -11.28
C SER A 81 -0.55 5.83 -12.07
N TYR A 82 -1.51 4.91 -12.08
CA TYR A 82 -2.80 5.08 -12.75
C TYR A 82 -3.61 6.23 -12.15
N HIS A 83 -3.71 6.29 -10.82
CA HIS A 83 -4.36 7.41 -10.12
C HIS A 83 -3.65 8.74 -10.35
N ALA A 84 -2.32 8.75 -10.33
CA ALA A 84 -1.53 9.93 -10.66
C ALA A 84 -1.83 10.45 -12.07
N TYR A 85 -1.95 9.53 -13.04
CA TYR A 85 -2.36 9.86 -14.40
C TYR A 85 -3.77 10.42 -14.46
N LEU A 86 -4.76 9.74 -13.86
CA LEU A 86 -6.16 10.18 -13.85
C LEU A 86 -6.36 11.57 -13.25
N TRP A 87 -5.67 11.86 -12.14
CA TRP A 87 -5.81 13.14 -11.43
C TRP A 87 -4.88 14.23 -11.96
N GLY A 88 -4.00 13.92 -12.93
CA GLY A 88 -3.00 14.85 -13.42
C GLY A 88 -2.01 15.31 -12.34
N GLN A 89 -1.66 14.43 -11.40
CA GLN A 89 -0.81 14.71 -10.24
C GLN A 89 0.41 13.79 -10.22
N LYS A 90 1.36 14.06 -9.32
CA LYS A 90 2.46 13.15 -9.01
C LYS A 90 1.97 12.02 -8.08
N GLU A 91 2.52 10.82 -8.22
CA GLU A 91 2.24 9.66 -7.33
C GLU A 91 2.32 10.03 -5.84
N THR A 92 3.31 10.85 -5.47
CA THR A 92 3.50 11.40 -4.13
C THR A 92 2.27 12.16 -3.62
N VAL A 93 1.72 13.05 -4.43
CA VAL A 93 0.57 13.91 -4.08
C VAL A 93 -0.71 13.08 -4.01
N VAL A 94 -0.83 12.07 -4.87
CA VAL A 94 -1.95 11.12 -4.86
C VAL A 94 -1.95 10.32 -3.56
N MET A 95 -0.82 9.74 -3.19
CA MET A 95 -0.69 8.98 -1.95
C MET A 95 -0.99 9.85 -0.72
N ASP A 96 -0.51 11.10 -0.70
CA ASP A 96 -0.75 12.06 0.38
C ASP A 96 -2.25 12.37 0.56
N LYS A 97 -2.95 12.59 -0.56
CA LYS A 97 -4.42 12.75 -0.56
C LYS A 97 -5.15 11.51 -0.07
N ILE A 98 -4.69 10.31 -0.45
CA ILE A 98 -5.32 9.06 0.01
C ILE A 98 -5.13 8.90 1.52
N ILE A 99 -3.91 9.12 2.04
CA ILE A 99 -3.57 8.97 3.46
C ILE A 99 -4.32 10.01 4.31
N SER A 100 -4.34 11.26 3.89
CA SER A 100 -5.04 12.33 4.64
C SER A 100 -6.54 12.07 4.82
N VAL A 101 -7.19 11.38 3.86
CA VAL A 101 -8.62 11.04 3.94
C VAL A 101 -8.85 9.70 4.66
N SER A 102 -7.87 8.78 4.65
CA SER A 102 -8.04 7.43 5.18
C SER A 102 -8.39 7.42 6.67
N GLY A 103 -7.75 8.28 7.47
CA GLY A 103 -7.99 8.35 8.91
C GLY A 103 -9.42 8.75 9.28
N GLN A 104 -10.04 9.65 8.51
CA GLN A 104 -11.43 10.08 8.75
C GLN A 104 -12.44 9.00 8.37
N LYS A 105 -12.12 8.21 7.34
CA LYS A 105 -12.98 7.12 6.84
C LYS A 105 -12.75 5.80 7.55
N GLY A 106 -11.83 5.74 8.51
CA GLY A 106 -11.42 4.49 9.14
C GLY A 106 -10.90 3.48 8.12
N GLN A 107 -10.10 3.88 7.14
CA GLN A 107 -9.60 2.98 6.10
C GLN A 107 -8.17 2.51 6.40
N THR A 108 -7.88 1.25 6.09
CA THR A 108 -6.51 0.75 6.02
C THR A 108 -6.02 0.73 4.59
N PHE A 109 -4.88 1.36 4.33
CA PHE A 109 -4.25 1.33 3.01
C PHE A 109 -2.90 0.60 3.05
N ILE A 110 -2.72 -0.34 2.13
CA ILE A 110 -1.48 -1.08 1.93
C ILE A 110 -0.87 -0.66 0.60
N PHE A 111 0.15 0.19 0.66
CA PHE A 111 0.88 0.66 -0.52
C PHE A 111 2.09 -0.24 -0.80
N ILE A 112 2.25 -0.71 -2.04
CA ILE A 112 3.44 -1.45 -2.47
C ILE A 112 4.20 -0.62 -3.49
N THR A 113 5.47 -0.33 -3.21
CA THR A 113 6.34 0.43 -4.12
C THR A 113 7.74 -0.14 -4.23
N HIS A 114 8.41 0.12 -5.36
CA HIS A 114 9.77 -0.35 -5.59
C HIS A 114 10.86 0.54 -4.99
N THR A 115 10.60 1.83 -4.77
CA THR A 115 11.64 2.79 -4.34
C THR A 115 11.04 3.91 -3.49
N MET A 116 11.71 4.27 -2.39
CA MET A 116 11.26 5.39 -1.55
C MET A 116 11.60 6.75 -2.12
N ARG A 117 12.60 6.84 -3.00
CA ARG A 117 12.99 8.10 -3.67
C ARG A 117 11.86 8.87 -4.36
N LYS A 118 10.80 8.18 -4.77
CA LYS A 118 9.62 8.79 -5.39
C LYS A 118 8.75 9.56 -4.39
N PHE A 119 8.93 9.36 -3.09
CA PHE A 119 8.06 9.92 -2.06
C PHE A 119 8.75 11.08 -1.33
N ALA A 120 7.95 12.06 -0.91
CA ALA A 120 8.39 13.15 -0.06
C ALA A 120 8.58 12.61 1.37
N ILE A 121 9.52 13.19 2.13
CA ILE A 121 9.79 12.75 3.50
C ILE A 121 8.59 12.94 4.43
N THR A 122 7.74 13.93 4.13
CA THR A 122 6.51 14.22 4.87
C THR A 122 5.56 13.03 4.87
N LEU A 123 5.41 12.36 3.73
CA LEU A 123 4.60 11.14 3.63
C LEU A 123 5.09 10.01 4.54
N LEU A 124 6.40 9.93 4.81
CA LEU A 124 6.91 8.90 5.70
C LEU A 124 6.52 9.14 7.16
N LEU A 125 6.22 10.39 7.53
CA LEU A 125 5.75 10.74 8.87
C LEU A 125 4.28 10.37 9.08
N ASP A 126 3.49 10.36 8.00
CA ASP A 126 2.06 10.02 8.03
C ASP A 126 1.79 8.52 7.83
N ILE A 127 2.84 7.71 7.70
CA ILE A 127 2.75 6.26 7.56
C ILE A 127 2.92 5.61 8.92
N ASP A 128 1.91 4.86 9.36
CA ASP A 128 1.94 4.15 10.63
C ASP A 128 2.97 3.01 10.61
N ILE A 129 3.11 2.31 9.48
CA ILE A 129 3.90 1.09 9.38
C ILE A 129 4.72 1.04 8.09
N LEU A 130 6.05 0.98 8.24
CA LEU A 130 6.99 0.76 7.13
C LEU A 130 7.52 -0.68 7.16
N LEU A 131 7.21 -1.46 6.12
CA LEU A 131 7.69 -2.83 5.94
C LEU A 131 8.72 -2.91 4.82
N CYS A 132 9.94 -3.33 5.18
CA CYS A 132 11.06 -3.44 4.24
C CYS A 132 11.31 -4.90 3.85
N LYS A 133 10.99 -5.28 2.61
CA LYS A 133 11.57 -6.48 1.99
C LYS A 133 12.98 -6.19 1.48
N LYS A 134 13.77 -7.24 1.21
CA LYS A 134 15.20 -7.12 0.89
C LYS A 134 15.49 -5.98 -0.12
N PRO A 135 16.26 -4.96 0.27
CA PRO A 135 16.64 -3.87 -0.60
C PRO A 135 17.67 -4.33 -1.65
N SER A 136 17.81 -3.58 -2.74
CA SER A 136 18.97 -3.73 -3.63
C SER A 136 20.21 -3.16 -3.01
N LEU A 137 21.38 -3.69 -3.38
CA LEU A 137 22.69 -3.11 -3.01
C LEU A 137 22.76 -1.61 -3.33
N LEU A 138 22.18 -1.20 -4.47
CA LEU A 138 22.06 0.20 -4.86
C LEU A 138 20.90 0.92 -4.17
N HIS A 139 19.87 0.22 -3.71
CA HIS A 139 18.79 0.84 -2.92
C HIS A 139 19.35 1.32 -1.59
N GLY A 140 20.01 0.46 -0.81
CA GLY A 140 20.58 0.89 0.47
C GLY A 140 21.52 2.09 0.34
N LYS A 141 22.32 2.15 -0.74
CA LYS A 141 23.25 3.26 -1.00
C LYS A 141 22.61 4.53 -1.58
N LEU A 142 21.50 4.41 -2.30
CA LEU A 142 20.86 5.53 -3.01
C LEU A 142 19.54 5.98 -2.38
N GLU A 143 19.08 5.30 -1.33
CA GLU A 143 18.00 5.80 -0.49
C GLU A 143 18.45 7.03 0.30
N ARG A 144 17.49 7.88 0.67
CA ARG A 144 17.77 9.10 1.43
C ARG A 144 18.38 8.74 2.80
N GLY A 145 19.21 9.65 3.33
CA GLY A 145 20.03 9.38 4.51
C GLY A 145 19.26 8.92 5.74
N GLU A 146 18.02 9.39 5.92
CA GLU A 146 17.14 8.98 7.02
C GLU A 146 16.66 7.53 6.87
N VAL A 147 16.23 7.15 5.66
CA VAL A 147 15.74 5.80 5.34
C VAL A 147 16.87 4.79 5.32
N ARG A 148 18.07 5.21 4.91
CA ARG A 148 19.27 4.36 4.89
C ARG A 148 19.60 3.75 6.25
N LYS A 149 19.41 4.51 7.34
CA LYS A 149 19.62 4.03 8.72
C LYS A 149 18.63 2.94 9.16
N ILE A 150 17.47 2.84 8.50
CA ILE A 150 16.43 1.85 8.79
C ILE A 150 16.66 0.56 8.00
N ILE A 151 17.38 0.66 6.88
CA ILE A 151 17.59 -0.42 5.91
C ILE A 151 18.94 -1.14 6.11
N GLU A 152 19.95 -0.47 6.69
CA GLU A 152 21.24 -1.04 7.12
C GLU A 152 21.09 -1.87 8.40
#